data_AF-A0A191HUH2-F1
#
_entry.id   AF-A0A191HUH2-F1
#
_cell.length_a   1.000
_cell.length_b   1.000
_cell.length_c   1.000
_cell.angle_alpha   90.00
_cell.angle_beta   90.00
_cell.angle_gamma   90.00
#
_symmetry.space_group_name_H-M   'P 1'
#
loop_
_entity.id
_entity.type
_entity.pdbx_description
1 polymer ?
#
loop_
_entity_poly.entity_id
_entity_poly.type
_entity_poly.pdbx_seq_one_letter_code
_entity_poly.pdbx_strand_id
1 'polypeptide(L)'
;MIFSAFAVFSFEHAAQPEKFRNLFDAVWWSFQTGSTVGYGDIVPITVPGRLAAMILSILGIASFSIPTTIISTGFIQKNRMYKIVAEIENQFKGMKEHFYELSPVESIGRLVTLLEQKNITEEEYETLKTAIIEKSDVDKN
;
A
#
# COMPACT_ATOMS: atom_id res chain seq x y z
N MET A 1 4.26 24.49 1.14
CA MET A 1 4.17 25.29 2.37
C MET A 1 5.28 26.34 2.48
N ILE A 2 6.57 25.99 2.37
CA ILE A 2 7.64 27.01 2.42
C ILE A 2 7.55 27.98 1.23
N PHE A 3 7.29 27.46 0.03
CA PHE A 3 7.10 28.28 -1.17
C PHE A 3 5.90 29.23 -1.05
N SER A 4 4.80 28.80 -0.41
CA SER A 4 3.64 29.67 -0.17
C SER A 4 3.91 30.75 0.86
N ALA A 5 4.67 30.44 1.91
CA ALA A 5 5.08 31.42 2.90
C ALA A 5 5.93 32.51 2.25
N PHE A 6 6.90 32.12 1.43
CA PHE A 6 7.77 33.07 0.74
C PHE A 6 7.00 33.93 -0.28
N ALA A 7 6.13 33.31 -1.09
CA ALA A 7 5.34 34.02 -2.09
C ALA A 7 4.39 35.05 -1.45
N VAL A 8 3.65 34.66 -0.42
CA VAL A 8 2.70 35.56 0.25
C VAL A 8 3.43 36.64 1.05
N PHE A 9 4.55 36.32 1.71
CA PHE A 9 5.39 37.32 2.37
C PHE A 9 5.87 38.40 1.39
N SER A 10 6.30 38.00 0.18
CA SER A 10 6.78 38.93 -0.84
C SER A 10 5.73 39.94 -1.30
N PHE A 11 4.44 39.56 -1.30
CA PHE A 11 3.34 40.45 -1.71
C PHE A 11 2.69 41.21 -0.54
N GLU A 12 2.65 40.63 0.65
CA GLU A 12 1.89 41.17 1.79
C GLU A 12 2.74 41.93 2.80
N HIS A 13 4.06 41.69 2.89
CA HIS A 13 4.91 42.35 3.90
C HIS A 13 4.84 43.88 3.80
N ALA A 14 4.89 44.43 2.59
CA ALA A 14 4.80 45.87 2.36
C ALA A 14 3.39 46.44 2.64
N ALA A 15 2.34 45.65 2.42
CA ALA A 15 0.95 46.08 2.62
C ALA A 15 0.48 45.92 4.08
N GLN A 16 1.04 44.96 4.80
CA GLN A 16 0.68 44.60 6.17
C GLN A 16 1.93 44.25 7.01
N PRO A 17 2.84 45.19 7.25
CA PRO A 17 4.07 44.92 7.99
C PRO A 17 3.82 44.44 9.43
N GLU A 18 2.70 44.84 10.04
CA GLU A 18 2.30 44.42 11.39
C GLU A 18 1.79 42.97 11.46
N LYS A 19 1.21 42.44 10.37
CA LYS A 19 0.68 41.07 10.30
C LYS A 19 1.68 40.07 9.73
N PHE A 20 2.41 40.50 8.70
CA PHE A 20 3.48 39.72 8.07
C PHE A 20 4.83 40.34 8.45
N ARG A 21 5.20 40.33 9.74
CA ARG A 21 6.40 41.05 10.23
C ARG A 21 7.69 40.40 9.77
N ASN A 22 7.69 39.07 9.71
CA ASN A 22 8.82 38.26 9.30
C ASN A 22 8.34 37.01 8.54
N LEU A 23 9.29 36.24 8.01
CA LEU A 23 8.97 35.02 7.27
C LEU A 23 8.27 33.97 8.14
N PHE A 24 8.50 33.94 9.46
CA PHE A 24 7.84 32.99 10.36
C PHE A 24 6.33 33.23 10.45
N ASP A 25 5.89 34.50 10.46
CA ASP A 25 4.46 34.83 10.43
C ASP A 25 3.81 34.31 9.12
N ALA A 26 4.53 34.36 7.99
CA ALA A 26 4.05 33.82 6.72
C ALA A 26 4.05 32.28 6.67
N VAL A 27 5.01 31.64 7.37
CA VAL A 27 5.03 30.19 7.57
C VAL A 27 3.86 29.76 8.45
N TRP A 28 3.58 30.49 9.53
CA TRP A 28 2.41 30.27 10.38
C TRP A 28 1.12 30.34 9.56
N TRP A 29 0.95 31.42 8.79
CA TRP A 29 -0.18 31.55 7.86
C TRP A 29 -0.29 30.35 6.90
N SER A 30 0.81 29.99 6.24
CA SER A 30 0.83 28.86 5.31
C SER A 30 0.51 27.53 6.00
N PHE A 31 0.92 27.37 7.26
CA PHE A 31 0.67 26.19 8.06
C PHE A 31 -0.82 26.07 8.39
N GLN A 32 -1.43 27.10 8.99
CA GLN A 32 -2.85 27.09 9.35
C GLN A 32 -3.78 26.99 8.13
N THR A 33 -3.43 27.62 7.01
CA THR A 33 -4.23 27.58 5.78
C THR A 33 -4.05 26.24 5.07
N GLY A 34 -2.82 25.74 5.01
CA GLY A 34 -2.52 24.45 4.39
C GLY A 34 -3.09 23.26 5.16
N SER A 35 -3.17 23.35 6.50
CA SER A 35 -3.85 22.36 7.35
C SER A 35 -5.37 22.51 7.37
N THR A 36 -5.94 23.45 6.61
CA THR A 36 -7.37 23.77 6.55
C THR A 36 -7.99 24.27 7.86
N VAL A 37 -7.17 24.68 8.84
CA VAL A 37 -7.64 25.25 10.11
C VAL A 37 -8.11 26.70 9.93
N GLY A 38 -7.25 27.55 9.39
CA GLY A 38 -7.56 28.95 9.03
C GLY A 38 -8.11 29.81 10.16
N TYR A 39 -7.32 30.14 11.18
CA TYR A 39 -7.75 30.99 12.30
C TYR A 39 -8.17 32.41 11.87
N GLY A 40 -7.66 32.91 10.74
CA GLY A 40 -8.02 34.21 10.18
C GLY A 40 -7.36 35.42 10.86
N ASP A 41 -6.42 35.17 11.76
CA ASP A 41 -5.56 36.17 12.42
C ASP A 41 -4.69 36.96 11.41
N ILE A 42 -4.06 36.22 10.49
CA ILE A 42 -3.23 36.72 9.40
C ILE A 42 -3.85 36.24 8.10
N VAL A 43 -4.06 37.14 7.14
CA VAL A 43 -4.64 36.82 5.83
C VAL A 43 -4.14 37.80 4.76
N PRO A 44 -3.87 37.34 3.53
CA PRO A 44 -3.48 38.22 2.45
C PRO A 44 -4.63 39.15 2.03
N ILE A 45 -4.32 40.45 1.86
CA ILE A 45 -5.28 41.46 1.41
C ILE A 45 -4.99 41.97 0.00
N THR A 46 -3.75 41.83 -0.47
CA THR A 46 -3.38 42.25 -1.82
C THR A 46 -3.96 41.30 -2.86
N VAL A 47 -4.31 41.84 -4.02
CA VAL A 47 -4.77 41.04 -5.16
C VAL A 47 -3.77 39.94 -5.55
N PRO A 48 -2.47 40.22 -5.76
CA PRO A 48 -1.50 39.16 -6.07
C PRO A 48 -1.31 38.16 -4.92
N GLY A 49 -1.32 38.61 -3.66
CA GLY A 49 -1.22 37.72 -2.50
C GLY A 49 -2.40 36.75 -2.38
N ARG A 50 -3.62 37.23 -2.64
CA ARG A 50 -4.83 36.38 -2.67
C ARG A 50 -4.79 35.36 -3.80
N LEU A 51 -4.38 35.75 -5.01
CA LEU A 51 -4.24 34.82 -6.13
C LEU A 51 -3.19 33.74 -5.86
N ALA A 52 -2.03 34.14 -5.33
CA ALA A 52 -1.00 33.19 -4.91
C ALA A 52 -1.51 32.23 -3.83
N ALA A 53 -2.21 32.76 -2.82
CA ALA A 53 -2.82 31.95 -1.77
C ALA A 53 -3.81 30.92 -2.33
N MET A 54 -4.72 31.31 -3.22
CA MET A 54 -5.69 30.41 -3.83
C MET A 54 -5.04 29.24 -4.57
N ILE A 55 -4.05 29.53 -5.43
CA ILE A 55 -3.34 28.51 -6.20
C ILE A 55 -2.57 27.56 -5.26
N LEU A 56 -1.87 28.14 -4.29
CA LEU A 56 -1.00 27.37 -3.38
C LEU A 56 -1.79 26.55 -2.36
N SER A 57 -3.00 26.98 -1.99
CA SER A 57 -3.92 26.19 -1.16
C SER A 57 -4.36 24.91 -1.87
N ILE A 58 -4.67 24.97 -3.16
CA ILE A 58 -5.05 23.77 -3.95
C ILE A 58 -3.88 22.77 -3.99
N LEU A 59 -2.67 23.27 -4.25
CA LEU A 59 -1.46 22.43 -4.26
C LEU A 59 -1.13 21.87 -2.86
N GLY A 60 -1.40 22.65 -1.81
CA GLY A 60 -1.26 22.22 -0.42
C GLY A 60 -2.12 21.01 -0.10
N ILE A 61 -3.41 21.03 -0.46
CA ILE A 61 -4.33 19.90 -0.25
C ILE A 61 -3.87 18.66 -1.01
N ALA A 62 -3.45 18.81 -2.27
CA ALA A 62 -2.94 17.70 -3.08
C ALA A 62 -1.71 17.01 -2.46
N SER A 63 -0.92 17.75 -1.67
CA SER A 63 0.29 17.21 -1.02
C SER A 63 -0.06 16.20 0.09
N PHE A 64 -1.22 16.36 0.74
CA PHE A 64 -1.71 15.40 1.74
C PHE A 64 -2.21 14.09 1.11
N SER A 65 -2.58 14.08 -0.17
CA SER A 65 -3.02 12.86 -0.85
C SER A 65 -1.90 11.83 -1.00
N ILE A 66 -0.64 12.26 -1.11
CA ILE A 66 0.51 11.37 -1.31
C ILE A 66 0.72 10.40 -0.14
N PRO A 67 0.92 10.86 1.12
CA PRO A 67 1.13 9.95 2.24
C PRO A 67 -0.09 9.03 2.47
N THR A 68 -1.31 9.56 2.34
CA THR A 68 -2.54 8.75 2.42
C THR A 68 -2.56 7.64 1.36
N THR A 69 -2.17 7.95 0.12
CA THR A 69 -2.09 6.97 -0.98
C THR A 69 -1.04 5.90 -0.68
N ILE A 70 0.15 6.27 -0.22
CA ILE A 70 1.22 5.32 0.13
C ILE A 70 0.75 4.34 1.20
N ILE A 71 0.12 4.83 2.26
CA ILE A 71 -0.40 3.98 3.34
C ILE A 71 -1.49 3.05 2.80
N SER A 72 -2.47 3.59 2.06
CA SER A 72 -3.58 2.82 1.49
C SER A 72 -3.09 1.68 0.58
N THR A 73 -2.15 1.98 -0.32
CA THR A 73 -1.57 0.97 -1.22
C THR A 73 -0.82 -0.12 -0.48
N GLY A 74 -0.19 0.17 0.67
CA GLY A 74 0.41 -0.83 1.54
C GLY A 74 -0.62 -1.84 2.08
N PHE A 75 -1.75 -1.34 2.59
CA PHE A 75 -2.84 -2.21 3.08
C PHE A 75 -3.48 -3.04 1.96
N ILE A 76 -3.72 -2.43 0.79
CA ILE A 76 -4.30 -3.12 -0.36
C ILE A 76 -3.39 -4.27 -0.81
N GLN A 77 -2.07 -4.05 -0.89
CA GLN A 77 -1.11 -5.08 -1.26
C GLN A 77 -1.08 -6.23 -0.25
N LYS A 78 -1.08 -5.93 1.06
CA LYS A 78 -1.13 -6.96 2.10
C LYS A 78 -2.39 -7.82 1.99
N ASN A 79 -3.56 -7.19 1.81
CA ASN A 79 -4.83 -7.89 1.65
C ASN A 79 -4.87 -8.73 0.36
N ARG A 80 -4.26 -8.24 -0.73
CA ARG A 80 -4.13 -8.99 -1.98
C ARG A 80 -3.23 -10.21 -1.80
N MET A 81 -2.11 -10.06 -1.07
CA MET A 81 -1.19 -11.15 -0.79
C MET A 81 -1.88 -12.28 -0.01
N TYR A 82 -2.62 -11.97 1.05
CA TYR A 82 -3.35 -13.00 1.80
C TYR A 82 -4.38 -13.75 0.96
N LYS A 83 -5.07 -13.07 0.04
CA LYS A 83 -6.00 -13.73 -0.89
C LYS A 83 -5.27 -14.67 -1.85
N ILE A 84 -4.12 -14.26 -2.38
CA ILE A 84 -3.31 -15.10 -3.27
C ILE A 84 -2.82 -16.34 -2.52
N VAL A 85 -2.28 -16.18 -1.30
CA VAL A 85 -1.80 -17.30 -0.49
C VAL A 85 -2.93 -18.28 -0.17
N ALA A 86 -4.10 -17.77 0.25
CA ALA A 86 -5.26 -18.61 0.53
C ALA A 86 -5.78 -19.36 -0.72
N GLU A 87 -5.75 -18.71 -1.90
CA GLU A 87 -6.10 -19.37 -3.16
C GLU A 87 -5.11 -20.49 -3.48
N ILE A 88 -3.80 -20.24 -3.35
CA ILE A 88 -2.75 -21.25 -3.55
C ILE A 88 -2.97 -22.44 -2.61
N GLU A 89 -3.20 -22.20 -1.31
CA GLU A 89 -3.47 -23.26 -0.33
C GLU A 89 -4.70 -24.09 -0.70
N ASN A 90 -5.78 -23.44 -1.16
CA ASN A 90 -6.98 -24.14 -1.61
C ASN A 90 -6.72 -24.98 -2.87
N GLN A 91 -5.94 -24.48 -3.84
CA GLN A 91 -5.53 -25.23 -5.03
C GLN A 91 -4.72 -26.48 -4.65
N PHE A 92 -3.74 -26.33 -3.76
CA PHE A 92 -2.94 -27.46 -3.27
C PHE A 92 -3.79 -28.48 -2.52
N LYS A 93 -4.77 -28.04 -1.71
CA LYS A 93 -5.70 -28.94 -1.01
C LYS A 93 -6.55 -29.74 -2.00
N GLY A 94 -7.14 -29.08 -2.99
CA GLY A 94 -7.92 -29.76 -4.04
C GLY A 94 -7.08 -30.76 -4.84
N MET A 95 -5.82 -30.41 -5.14
CA MET A 95 -4.89 -31.35 -5.77
C MET A 95 -4.62 -32.56 -4.89
N LYS A 96 -4.33 -32.36 -3.60
CA LYS A 96 -4.13 -33.46 -2.63
C LYS A 96 -5.35 -34.38 -2.56
N GLU A 97 -6.55 -33.83 -2.45
CA GLU A 97 -7.79 -34.62 -2.42
C GLU A 97 -7.92 -35.50 -3.66
N HIS A 98 -7.60 -34.97 -4.85
CA HIS A 98 -7.58 -35.76 -6.08
C HIS A 98 -6.54 -36.90 -6.03
N PHE A 99 -5.32 -36.64 -5.53
CA PHE A 99 -4.29 -37.68 -5.34
C PHE A 99 -4.70 -38.77 -4.33
N TYR A 100 -5.55 -38.45 -3.35
CA TYR A 100 -6.05 -39.44 -2.38
C TYR A 100 -7.12 -40.38 -2.98
N GLU A 101 -7.79 -39.99 -4.06
CA GLU A 101 -8.75 -40.86 -4.78
C GLU A 101 -8.08 -41.81 -5.80
N LEU A 102 -6.83 -41.55 -6.18
CA LEU A 102 -6.07 -42.40 -7.08
C LEU A 102 -5.49 -43.64 -6.37
N SER A 103 -5.36 -44.74 -7.11
CA SER A 103 -4.58 -45.92 -6.71
C SER A 103 -3.14 -45.49 -6.33
N PRO A 104 -2.53 -46.04 -5.25
CA PRO A 104 -1.21 -45.62 -4.77
C PRO A 104 -0.10 -45.59 -5.84
N VAL A 105 -0.17 -46.50 -6.82
CA VAL A 105 0.79 -46.58 -7.93
C VAL A 105 0.62 -45.41 -8.91
N GLU A 106 -0.61 -44.99 -9.16
CA GLU A 106 -0.93 -43.89 -10.07
C GLU A 106 -0.62 -42.52 -9.45
N SER A 107 -0.78 -42.41 -8.13
CA SER A 107 -0.36 -41.25 -7.34
C SER A 107 1.16 -41.06 -7.35
N ILE A 108 1.96 -42.12 -7.26
CA ILE A 108 3.42 -41.99 -7.38
C ILE A 108 3.81 -41.57 -8.80
N GLY A 109 3.18 -42.14 -9.84
CA GLY A 109 3.46 -41.78 -11.24
C GLY A 109 3.22 -40.29 -11.53
N ARG A 110 2.10 -39.73 -11.05
CA ARG A 110 1.81 -38.30 -11.21
C ARG A 110 2.73 -37.39 -10.39
N LEU A 111 3.15 -37.79 -9.19
CA LEU A 111 4.11 -37.01 -8.41
C LEU A 111 5.46 -36.88 -9.13
N VAL A 112 5.92 -37.95 -9.78
CA VAL A 112 7.12 -37.91 -10.61
C VAL A 112 6.96 -36.93 -11.77
N THR A 113 5.82 -36.95 -12.47
CA THR A 113 5.54 -35.99 -13.56
C THR A 113 5.52 -34.54 -13.07
N LEU A 114 4.97 -34.26 -11.90
CA LEU A 114 4.95 -32.91 -11.31
C LEU A 114 6.34 -32.43 -10.89
N LEU A 115 7.18 -33.34 -10.39
CA LEU A 115 8.59 -33.06 -10.06
C LEU A 115 9.40 -32.76 -11.34
N GLU A 116 9.21 -33.56 -12.40
CA GLU A 116 9.85 -33.34 -13.69
C GLU A 116 9.46 -32.00 -14.33
N GLN A 117 8.21 -31.57 -14.15
CA GLN A 117 7.71 -30.26 -14.59
C GLN A 117 8.18 -29.09 -13.71
N LYS A 118 8.92 -29.35 -12.62
CA LYS A 118 9.34 -28.36 -11.61
C LYS A 118 8.18 -27.59 -10.97
N ASN A 119 6.97 -28.16 -10.96
CA ASN A 119 5.80 -27.58 -10.30
C ASN A 119 5.78 -27.83 -8.80
N ILE A 120 6.55 -28.82 -8.33
CA ILE A 120 6.76 -29.14 -6.90
C ILE A 120 8.25 -29.24 -6.63
N THR A 121 8.66 -28.93 -5.41
CA THR A 121 10.04 -29.11 -4.95
C THR A 121 10.33 -30.55 -4.52
N GLU A 122 11.61 -30.96 -4.47
CA GLU A 122 11.99 -32.30 -4.00
C GLU A 122 11.53 -32.58 -2.56
N GLU A 123 11.51 -31.55 -1.70
CA GLU A 123 11.05 -31.65 -0.32
C GLU A 123 9.54 -31.93 -0.24
N GLU A 124 8.76 -31.27 -1.07
CA GLU A 124 7.31 -31.51 -1.20
C GLU A 124 7.03 -32.91 -1.78
N TYR A 125 7.83 -33.36 -2.76
CA TYR A 125 7.71 -34.68 -3.35
C TYR A 125 7.91 -35.80 -2.31
N GLU A 126 8.98 -35.75 -1.50
CA GLU A 126 9.24 -36.79 -0.48
C GLU A 126 8.19 -36.79 0.63
N THR A 127 7.69 -35.62 1.02
CA THR A 127 6.59 -35.50 2.00
C THR A 127 5.31 -36.15 1.48
N LEU A 128 4.95 -35.89 0.21
CA LEU A 128 3.75 -36.45 -0.41
C LEU A 128 3.87 -37.96 -0.69
N LYS A 129 5.05 -38.42 -1.13
CA LYS A 129 5.34 -39.84 -1.36
C LYS A 129 5.23 -40.65 -0.08
N THR A 130 5.76 -40.14 1.03
CA THR A 130 5.67 -40.79 2.35
C THR A 130 4.21 -40.94 2.78
N ALA A 131 3.40 -39.90 2.62
CA ALA A 131 1.97 -39.93 2.96
C ALA A 131 1.16 -40.93 2.11
N ILE A 132 1.52 -41.14 0.83
CA ILE A 132 0.87 -42.14 -0.04
C ILE A 132 1.21 -43.57 0.40
N ILE A 133 2.48 -43.83 0.75
CA ILE A 133 2.93 -45.15 1.21
C ILE A 133 2.24 -45.51 2.52
N GLU A 134 2.17 -44.57 3.47
CA GLU A 134 1.50 -44.78 4.75
C GLU A 134 0.01 -45.11 4.57
N LYS A 135 -0.69 -44.40 3.68
CA LYS A 135 -2.07 -44.74 3.32
C LYS A 135 -2.20 -46.15 2.70
N SER A 136 -1.28 -46.51 1.81
CA SER A 136 -1.27 -47.85 1.17
C SER A 136 -1.08 -48.99 2.17
N ASP A 137 -0.39 -48.76 3.28
CA ASP A 137 -0.20 -49.76 4.33
C ASP A 137 -1.41 -49.83 5.28
N VAL A 138 -2.15 -48.72 5.44
CA VAL A 138 -3.40 -48.67 6.22
C VAL A 138 -4.55 -49.38 5.50
N ASP A 139 -4.70 -49.23 4.18
CA ASP A 139 -5.76 -49.90 3.40
C ASP A 139 -5.55 -51.43 3.24
N LYS A 140 -4.39 -51.98 3.65
CA LYS A 140 -4.08 -53.41 3.59
C LYS A 140 -4.38 -54.20 4.88
N ASN A 141 -4.73 -53.52 5.97
CA ASN A 141 -5.12 -54.10 7.27
C ASN A 141 -6.62 -53.94 7.53
#